data_AF-A0AAD5B3L7-F1
#
_entry.id   AF-A0AAD5B3L7-F1
#
_cell.length_a   1.000
_cell.length_b   1.000
_cell.length_c   1.000
_cell.angle_alpha   90.00
_cell.angle_beta   90.00
_cell.angle_gamma   90.00
#
_symmetry.space_group_name_H-M   'P 1'
#
loop_
_entity.id
_entity.type
_entity.pdbx_description
1 polymer ?
#
loop_
_entity_poly.entity_id
_entity_poly.type
_entity_poly.pdbx_seq_one_letter_code
_entity_poly.pdbx_strand_id
1 'polypeptide(L)'
;LKIAKEVDPQGLRTVGVITKLDLMDKGTDARDILENKLLPLRRGYIGVVNRSQKDIDGRKDICVALAAERKFFLSHPAYRHMAERMGTPHLQKTLNQQLTNHIRDTLPGLRSKLQSQLLSLEKEVEQYKNFRPDDPKRKTKALFQ
;
A
#
# COMPACT_ATOMS: atom_id res chain seq x y z
N LEU A 1 -1.07 11.81 -5.73
CA LEU A 1 0.13 11.41 -6.53
C LEU A 1 1.41 12.15 -6.13
N LYS A 2 1.35 13.45 -5.76
CA LYS A 2 2.54 14.24 -5.34
C LYS A 2 3.34 13.56 -4.21
N ILE A 3 2.67 13.20 -3.10
CA ILE A 3 3.31 12.52 -1.96
C ILE A 3 3.97 11.20 -2.39
N ALA A 4 3.29 10.40 -3.21
CA ALA A 4 3.85 9.13 -3.69
C ALA A 4 5.13 9.36 -4.54
N LYS A 5 5.15 10.38 -5.39
CA LYS A 5 6.35 10.76 -6.16
C LYS A 5 7.51 11.23 -5.29
N GLU A 6 7.24 11.94 -4.20
CA GLU A 6 8.27 12.43 -3.28
C GLU A 6 9.05 11.28 -2.62
N VAL A 7 8.37 10.17 -2.33
CA VAL A 7 8.98 9.01 -1.64
C VAL A 7 9.29 7.82 -2.56
N ASP A 8 8.68 7.77 -3.75
CA ASP A 8 8.86 6.73 -4.77
C ASP A 8 8.94 7.35 -6.18
N PRO A 9 10.05 8.07 -6.51
CA PRO A 9 10.17 8.78 -7.78
C PRO A 9 10.09 7.88 -9.02
N GLN A 10 10.51 6.62 -8.87
CA GLN A 10 10.48 5.61 -9.92
C GLN A 10 9.14 4.85 -10.02
N GLY A 11 8.20 5.11 -9.10
CA GLY A 11 6.88 4.47 -9.11
C GLY A 11 6.91 2.94 -8.94
N LEU A 12 7.92 2.41 -8.24
CA LEU A 12 8.16 0.97 -8.08
C LEU A 12 7.20 0.30 -7.10
N ARG A 13 6.74 1.05 -6.10
CA ARG A 13 5.93 0.57 -4.97
C ARG A 13 4.58 1.28 -4.85
N THR A 14 4.23 2.10 -5.84
CA THR A 14 2.98 2.84 -5.88
C THR A 14 1.96 2.14 -6.79
N VAL A 15 0.75 1.91 -6.28
CA VAL A 15 -0.42 1.46 -7.05
C VAL A 15 -1.36 2.66 -7.24
N GLY A 16 -1.72 2.98 -8.48
CA GLY A 16 -2.69 4.04 -8.75
C GLY A 16 -4.11 3.52 -8.63
N VAL A 17 -4.96 4.18 -7.84
CA VAL A 17 -6.39 3.89 -7.79
C VAL A 17 -7.16 5.16 -8.15
N ILE A 18 -8.02 5.06 -9.17
CA ILE A 18 -8.87 6.17 -9.61
C ILE A 18 -10.30 5.83 -9.24
N THR A 19 -10.96 6.73 -8.52
CA THR A 19 -12.35 6.57 -8.09
C THR A 19 -13.25 7.58 -8.81
N LYS A 20 -14.57 7.42 -8.69
CA LYS A 20 -15.58 8.39 -9.19
C LYS A 20 -15.52 8.62 -10.71
N LEU A 21 -15.17 7.56 -11.46
CA LEU A 21 -15.13 7.60 -12.93
C LEU A 21 -16.51 7.83 -13.57
N ASP A 22 -17.57 7.58 -12.80
CA ASP A 22 -18.99 7.80 -13.15
C ASP A 22 -19.43 9.27 -13.04
N LEU A 23 -18.68 10.10 -12.31
CA LEU A 23 -18.98 11.52 -12.11
C LEU A 23 -18.19 12.45 -13.04
N MET A 24 -17.49 11.91 -14.04
CA MET A 24 -16.74 12.72 -15.00
C MET A 24 -17.68 13.46 -15.95
N ASP A 25 -17.28 14.68 -16.34
CA ASP A 25 -18.05 15.48 -17.28
C ASP A 25 -18.13 14.80 -18.65
N LYS A 26 -19.28 14.95 -19.32
CA LYS A 26 -19.50 14.38 -20.65
C LYS A 26 -18.44 14.89 -21.63
N GLY A 27 -17.76 13.98 -22.30
CA GLY A 27 -16.67 14.30 -23.23
C GLY A 27 -15.28 14.26 -22.59
N THR A 28 -15.18 14.01 -21.28
CA THR A 28 -13.91 13.74 -20.60
C THR A 28 -13.86 12.29 -20.12
N ASP A 29 -12.67 11.71 -20.14
CA ASP A 29 -12.41 10.39 -19.58
C ASP A 29 -11.00 10.33 -18.96
N ALA A 30 -10.75 9.32 -18.14
CA ALA A 30 -9.46 9.09 -17.50
C ALA A 30 -8.65 8.01 -18.24
N ARG A 31 -8.93 7.77 -19.53
CA ARG A 31 -8.38 6.64 -20.29
C ARG A 31 -6.86 6.69 -20.32
N ASP A 32 -6.26 7.83 -20.61
CA ASP A 32 -4.79 7.96 -20.69
C ASP A 32 -4.09 7.69 -19.37
N ILE A 33 -4.76 7.94 -18.24
CA ILE A 33 -4.24 7.62 -16.91
C ILE A 33 -4.37 6.11 -16.65
N LEU A 34 -5.54 5.53 -16.94
CA LEU A 34 -5.78 4.09 -16.76
C LEU A 34 -4.95 3.21 -17.71
N GLU A 35 -4.61 3.72 -18.90
CA GLU A 35 -3.67 3.10 -19.84
C GLU A 35 -2.20 3.36 -19.48
N ASN A 36 -1.93 4.03 -18.34
CA ASN A 36 -0.60 4.29 -17.82
C ASN A 36 0.27 5.18 -18.74
N LYS A 37 -0.35 6.03 -19.56
CA LYS A 37 0.34 6.89 -20.55
C LYS A 37 0.74 8.24 -19.98
N LEU A 38 -0.12 8.87 -19.17
CA LEU A 38 0.11 10.23 -18.67
C LEU A 38 1.19 10.28 -17.58
N LEU A 39 1.06 9.42 -16.57
CA LEU A 39 2.04 9.28 -15.50
C LEU A 39 2.28 7.79 -15.26
N PRO A 40 3.35 7.19 -15.82
CA PRO A 40 3.54 5.76 -15.71
C PRO A 40 3.89 5.33 -14.28
N LEU A 41 3.17 4.34 -13.76
CA LEU A 41 3.49 3.60 -12.54
C LEU A 41 3.84 2.16 -12.88
N ARG A 42 4.83 1.57 -12.20
CA ARG A 42 5.24 0.17 -12.46
C ARG A 42 4.13 -0.83 -12.11
N ARG A 43 3.27 -0.49 -11.14
CA ARG A 43 2.12 -1.31 -10.73
C ARG A 43 0.81 -0.87 -11.39
N GLY A 44 0.86 0.09 -12.31
CA GLY A 44 -0.28 0.57 -13.08
C GLY A 44 -1.35 1.28 -12.27
N TYR A 45 -2.50 1.46 -12.94
CA TYR A 45 -3.69 2.11 -12.40
C TYR A 45 -4.90 1.18 -12.47
N ILE A 46 -5.76 1.28 -11.47
CA ILE A 46 -7.02 0.55 -11.40
C ILE A 46 -8.15 1.55 -11.12
N GLY A 47 -9.13 1.57 -12.02
CA GLY A 47 -10.35 2.34 -11.87
C GLY A 47 -11.37 1.59 -11.03
N VAL A 48 -12.04 2.28 -10.12
CA VAL A 48 -13.16 1.73 -9.32
C VAL A 48 -14.34 2.71 -9.30
N VAL A 49 -15.55 2.15 -9.21
CA VAL A 49 -16.79 2.91 -9.06
C VAL A 49 -17.46 2.52 -7.76
N ASN A 50 -17.61 3.49 -6.87
CA ASN A 50 -18.14 3.28 -5.52
C ASN A 50 -19.62 3.63 -5.44
N ARG A 51 -20.24 3.27 -4.32
CA ARG A 51 -21.59 3.74 -3.98
C ARG A 51 -21.60 5.27 -3.87
N SER A 52 -22.58 5.90 -4.51
CA SER A 52 -22.86 7.32 -4.34
C SER A 52 -23.42 7.61 -2.95
N GLN A 53 -23.48 8.88 -2.54
CA GLN A 53 -24.08 9.25 -1.25
C GLN A 53 -25.54 8.76 -1.15
N LYS A 54 -26.32 8.92 -2.23
CA LYS A 54 -27.69 8.42 -2.31
C LYS A 54 -27.78 6.90 -2.17
N ASP A 55 -26.85 6.16 -2.78
CA ASP A 55 -26.79 4.70 -2.63
C ASP A 55 -26.47 4.29 -1.19
N ILE A 56 -25.65 5.07 -0.47
CA ILE A 56 -25.31 4.83 0.94
C ILE A 56 -26.54 5.08 1.82
N ASP A 57 -27.23 6.21 1.63
CA ASP A 57 -28.43 6.57 2.37
C ASP A 57 -29.55 5.53 2.14
N GLY A 58 -29.65 5.01 0.91
CA GLY A 58 -30.55 3.93 0.53
C GLY A 58 -30.06 2.52 0.90
N ARG A 59 -28.93 2.39 1.62
CA ARG A 59 -28.33 1.11 2.05
C ARG A 59 -28.17 0.09 0.92
N LYS A 60 -27.73 0.56 -0.26
CA LYS A 60 -27.51 -0.30 -1.42
C LYS A 60 -26.56 -1.45 -1.07
N ASP A 61 -27.02 -2.65 -1.41
CA ASP A 61 -26.29 -3.88 -1.22
C ASP A 61 -24.96 -3.88 -1.98
N ILE A 62 -23.94 -4.50 -1.40
CA ILE A 62 -22.57 -4.52 -1.94
C ILE A 62 -22.52 -5.34 -3.23
N CYS A 63 -23.22 -6.48 -3.32
CA CYS A 63 -23.25 -7.29 -4.53
C CYS A 63 -23.89 -6.52 -5.69
N VAL A 64 -24.94 -5.74 -5.40
CA VAL A 64 -25.57 -4.85 -6.40
C VAL A 64 -24.60 -3.75 -6.84
N ALA A 65 -23.83 -3.16 -5.92
CA ALA A 65 -22.82 -2.16 -6.25
C ALA A 65 -21.71 -2.73 -7.16
N LEU A 66 -21.20 -3.93 -6.85
CA LEU A 66 -20.19 -4.61 -7.66
C LEU A 66 -20.71 -4.96 -9.07
N ALA A 67 -21.97 -5.42 -9.16
CA ALA A 67 -22.61 -5.67 -10.46
C ALA A 67 -22.77 -4.38 -11.28
N ALA A 68 -23.14 -3.27 -10.63
CA ALA A 68 -23.24 -1.96 -11.27
C ALA A 68 -21.88 -1.45 -11.75
N GLU A 69 -20.83 -1.60 -10.94
CA GLU A 69 -19.45 -1.27 -11.31
C GLU A 69 -19.01 -2.07 -12.55
N ARG A 70 -19.24 -3.39 -12.55
CA ARG A 70 -18.90 -4.23 -13.70
C ARG A 70 -19.67 -3.81 -14.95
N LYS A 71 -20.97 -3.52 -14.82
CA LYS A 71 -21.80 -3.02 -15.92
C LYS A 71 -21.26 -1.70 -16.47
N PHE A 72 -20.90 -0.76 -15.60
CA PHE A 72 -20.31 0.53 -15.98
C PHE A 72 -19.08 0.34 -16.88
N PHE A 73 -18.10 -0.45 -16.44
CA PHE A 73 -16.88 -0.66 -17.23
C PHE A 73 -17.12 -1.39 -18.55
N LEU A 74 -18.09 -2.32 -18.60
CA LEU A 74 -18.43 -3.03 -19.84
C LEU A 74 -19.21 -2.15 -20.84
N SER A 75 -20.03 -1.23 -20.34
CA SER A 75 -20.85 -0.36 -21.19
C SER A 75 -20.15 0.92 -21.62
N HIS A 76 -19.14 1.39 -20.86
CA HIS A 76 -18.49 2.67 -21.13
C HIS A 76 -17.52 2.56 -22.32
N PRO A 77 -17.70 3.35 -23.40
CA PRO A 77 -16.94 3.20 -24.64
C PRO A 77 -15.43 3.39 -24.44
N ALA A 78 -15.01 4.30 -23.56
CA ALA A 78 -13.60 4.56 -23.27
C ALA A 78 -12.91 3.47 -22.42
N TYR A 79 -13.66 2.64 -21.69
CA TYR A 79 -13.09 1.69 -20.71
C TYR A 79 -13.40 0.22 -21.02
N ARG A 80 -14.28 -0.05 -22.00
CA ARG A 80 -14.75 -1.41 -22.32
C ARG A 80 -13.61 -2.39 -22.62
N HIS A 81 -12.58 -1.97 -23.33
CA HIS A 81 -11.43 -2.83 -23.68
C HIS A 81 -10.53 -3.16 -22.48
N MET A 82 -10.65 -2.44 -21.37
CA MET A 82 -9.88 -2.66 -20.14
C MET A 82 -10.73 -3.16 -18.97
N ALA A 83 -12.02 -3.46 -19.18
CA ALA A 83 -12.96 -3.82 -18.13
C ALA A 83 -12.51 -5.02 -17.25
N GLU A 84 -11.71 -5.95 -17.78
CA GLU A 84 -11.15 -7.08 -17.01
C GLU A 84 -10.04 -6.67 -16.02
N ARG A 85 -9.42 -5.52 -16.23
CA ARG A 85 -8.35 -4.96 -15.37
C ARG A 85 -8.86 -3.83 -14.48
N MET A 86 -10.17 -3.65 -14.39
CA MET A 86 -10.81 -2.59 -13.62
C MET A 86 -11.75 -3.16 -12.57
N GLY A 87 -12.18 -2.30 -11.67
CA GLY A 87 -13.14 -2.58 -10.63
C GLY A 87 -12.52 -3.12 -9.34
N THR A 88 -13.34 -3.11 -8.31
CA THR A 88 -13.00 -3.52 -6.94
C THR A 88 -12.51 -4.97 -6.86
N PRO A 89 -13.10 -5.96 -7.58
CA PRO A 89 -12.59 -7.33 -7.54
C PRO A 89 -11.15 -7.46 -8.08
N HIS A 90 -10.84 -6.73 -9.16
CA HIS A 90 -9.50 -6.71 -9.74
C HIS A 90 -8.50 -6.02 -8.80
N LEU A 91 -8.92 -4.92 -8.18
CA LEU A 91 -8.12 -4.22 -7.17
C LEU A 91 -7.78 -5.14 -6.00
N GLN A 92 -8.76 -5.85 -5.45
CA GLN A 92 -8.56 -6.77 -4.32
C GLN A 92 -7.56 -7.87 -4.67
N LYS A 93 -7.71 -8.52 -5.82
CA LYS A 93 -6.79 -9.55 -6.29
C LYS A 93 -5.37 -9.01 -6.46
N THR A 94 -5.25 -7.82 -7.05
CA THR A 94 -3.96 -7.17 -7.27
C THR A 94 -3.28 -6.82 -5.95
N LEU A 95 -3.98 -6.17 -5.02
CA LEU A 95 -3.41 -5.81 -3.73
C LEU A 95 -3.00 -7.04 -2.92
N ASN A 96 -3.80 -8.12 -2.95
CA ASN A 96 -3.46 -9.37 -2.29
C ASN A 96 -2.14 -9.94 -2.84
N GLN A 97 -2.04 -10.08 -4.18
CA GLN A 97 -0.83 -10.56 -4.83
C GLN A 97 0.40 -9.71 -4.50
N GLN A 98 0.24 -8.37 -4.52
CA GLN A 98 1.34 -7.45 -4.24
C GLN A 98 1.79 -7.52 -2.78
N LEU A 99 0.87 -7.67 -1.84
CA LEU A 99 1.18 -7.85 -0.43
C LEU A 99 1.91 -9.18 -0.19
N THR A 100 1.39 -10.28 -0.74
CA THR A 100 2.01 -11.61 -0.58
C THR A 100 3.43 -11.65 -1.13
N ASN A 101 3.65 -11.05 -2.30
CA ASN A 101 4.98 -10.94 -2.89
C ASN A 101 5.90 -10.06 -2.02
N HIS A 102 5.41 -8.91 -1.57
CA HIS A 102 6.19 -8.01 -0.74
C HIS A 102 6.61 -8.66 0.58
N ILE A 103 5.71 -9.39 1.25
CA ILE A 103 6.03 -10.16 2.45
C ILE A 103 7.11 -11.19 2.16
N ARG A 104 6.95 -11.99 1.09
CA ARG A 104 7.92 -13.02 0.71
C ARG A 104 9.31 -12.44 0.47
N ASP A 105 9.39 -11.31 -0.23
CA ASP A 105 10.66 -10.68 -0.60
C ASP A 105 11.35 -9.99 0.60
N THR A 106 10.56 -9.46 1.54
CA THR A 106 11.08 -8.70 2.70
C THR A 106 11.38 -9.56 3.92
N LEU A 107 10.72 -10.71 4.07
CA LEU A 107 10.87 -11.60 5.24
C LEU A 107 12.33 -12.04 5.51
N PRO A 108 13.13 -12.45 4.50
CA PRO A 108 14.52 -12.84 4.74
C PRO A 108 15.35 -11.69 5.32
N GLY A 109 15.22 -10.49 4.75
CA GLY A 109 15.93 -9.29 5.21
C GLY A 109 15.47 -8.85 6.60
N LEU A 110 14.16 -8.91 6.88
CA LEU A 110 13.61 -8.64 8.20
C LEU A 110 14.16 -9.60 9.26
N ARG A 111 14.20 -10.90 8.95
CA ARG A 111 14.76 -11.92 9.86
C ARG A 111 16.23 -11.63 10.17
N SER A 112 17.04 -11.36 9.16
CA SER A 112 18.46 -11.02 9.36
C SER A 112 18.62 -9.75 10.20
N LYS A 113 17.80 -8.72 9.94
CA LYS A 113 17.83 -7.48 10.73
C LYS A 113 17.48 -7.72 12.20
N LEU A 114 16.44 -8.51 12.48
CA LEU A 114 16.06 -8.86 13.84
C LEU A 114 17.15 -9.67 14.55
N GLN A 115 17.78 -10.62 13.86
CA GLN A 115 18.91 -11.38 14.42
C GLN A 115 20.10 -10.49 14.76
N SER A 116 20.46 -9.54 13.88
CA SER A 116 21.54 -8.59 14.17
C SER A 116 21.20 -7.66 15.33
N GLN A 117 19.96 -7.18 15.42
CA GLN A 117 19.51 -6.33 16.53
C GLN A 117 19.51 -7.09 17.85
N LEU A 118 19.04 -8.35 17.86
CA LEU A 118 19.05 -9.21 19.05
C LEU A 118 20.48 -9.43 19.54
N LEU A 119 21.42 -9.74 18.66
CA LEU A 119 22.83 -9.92 19.04
C LEU A 119 23.45 -8.63 19.61
N SER A 120 23.10 -7.47 19.07
CA SER A 120 23.57 -6.17 19.61
C SER A 120 23.02 -5.94 21.01
N LEU A 121 21.72 -6.17 21.21
CA LEU A 121 21.07 -6.02 22.50
C LEU A 121 21.59 -7.02 23.53
N GLU A 122 21.87 -8.26 23.14
CA GLU A 122 22.46 -9.26 24.03
C GLU A 122 23.84 -8.83 24.54
N LYS A 123 24.67 -8.22 23.67
CA LYS A 123 25.97 -7.66 24.08
C LYS A 123 25.81 -6.51 25.05
N GLU A 124 24.86 -5.61 24.82
CA GLU A 124 24.55 -4.52 25.73
C GLU A 124 24.07 -5.07 27.09
N VAL A 125 23.11 -5.99 27.08
CA VAL A 125 22.58 -6.63 28.29
C VAL A 125 23.69 -7.33 29.07
N GLU A 126 24.63 -8.02 28.43
CA GLU A 126 25.77 -8.67 29.10
C GLU A 126 26.63 -7.67 29.90
N GLN A 127 26.79 -6.42 29.40
CA GLN A 127 27.49 -5.35 30.13
C GLN A 127 26.75 -4.91 31.41
N TYR A 128 25.44 -5.14 31.45
CA TYR A 128 24.57 -4.86 32.60
C TYR A 128 24.26 -6.10 33.45
N LYS A 129 24.47 -7.34 32.98
CA LYS A 129 24.25 -8.55 33.81
C LYS A 129 25.20 -8.63 35.01
N ASN A 130 26.41 -8.09 34.86
CA ASN A 130 27.37 -7.94 35.95
C ASN A 130 27.15 -6.64 36.75
N PHE A 131 26.02 -5.97 36.57
CA PHE A 131 25.67 -4.77 37.33
C PHE A 131 25.17 -5.16 38.71
N ARG A 132 26.04 -5.03 39.72
CA ARG A 132 25.63 -4.93 41.11
C ARG A 132 25.54 -3.45 41.47
N PRO A 133 24.39 -2.94 41.95
CA PRO A 133 24.24 -1.54 42.39
C PRO A 133 25.30 -1.12 43.43
N ASP A 134 25.85 -2.08 44.16
CA ASP A 134 26.82 -1.89 45.23
C ASP A 134 28.28 -2.26 44.89
N ASP A 135 28.63 -2.46 43.61
CA ASP A 135 30.02 -2.76 43.24
C ASP A 135 30.94 -1.52 43.38
N PRO A 136 31.88 -1.49 44.35
CA PRO A 136 32.67 -0.28 44.65
C PRO A 136 33.56 0.18 43.50
N LYS A 137 33.96 -0.75 42.62
CA LYS A 137 34.90 -0.51 41.50
C LYS A 137 34.31 0.33 40.36
N ARG A 138 32.98 0.37 40.23
CA ARG A 138 32.28 1.19 39.23
C ARG A 138 31.70 2.48 39.81
N LYS A 139 31.37 2.53 41.12
CA LYS A 139 31.05 3.80 41.82
C LYS A 139 32.20 4.79 41.66
N THR A 140 33.45 4.38 41.86
CA THR A 140 34.62 5.24 41.62
C THR A 140 34.72 5.66 40.15
N LYS A 141 34.56 4.73 39.19
CA LYS A 141 34.69 5.04 37.76
C LYS A 141 33.60 5.98 37.20
N ALA A 142 32.39 5.96 37.76
CA ALA A 142 31.29 6.87 37.40
C ALA A 142 31.35 8.22 38.14
N LEU A 143 32.07 8.29 39.27
CA LEU A 143 32.35 9.54 40.00
C LEU A 143 33.54 10.33 39.41
N PHE A 144 34.36 9.70 38.57
CA PHE A 144 35.53 10.31 37.92
C PHE A 144 35.29 10.75 36.46
N GLN A 145 34.04 10.72 35.99
CA GLN A 145 33.62 11.24 34.68
C GLN A 145 32.62 12.37 34.88
#